data_AF-A0A526QGX4-F1
#
_entry.id   AF-A0A526QGX4-F1
#
_cell.length_a   1.000
_cell.length_b   1.000
_cell.length_c   1.000
_cell.angle_alpha   90.00
_cell.angle_beta   90.00
_cell.angle_gamma   90.00
#
_symmetry.space_group_name_H-M   'P 1'
#
loop_
_entity.id
_entity.type
_entity.pdbx_description
1 polymer ?
#
loop_
_entity_poly.entity_id
_entity_poly.type
_entity_poly.pdbx_seq_one_letter_code
_entity_poly.pdbx_strand_id
1 'polypeptide(L)'
;DQSADLPERVSENIRSFKAAHPGEQHVLFGEAELSEFIAAHFDAEVLSAFRTLRPYTYKADLAKYCLLYERGGVYADLSYEFLRGVPREKGRLSVFRDLLSSTPWDTSLGVVAAPMRHRAMAKAIELVCANVKREYYGPTALCPTGPTLFGKAIAMTCDPEDLIVGEAVRLTLPTGEGEPAQKPSHCLQHAKELVAIKRKRGGGPVSELGIG
;
A
#
# COMPACT_ATOMS: atom_id res chain seq x y z
N ASP A 1 9.41 -17.68 -11.45
CA ASP A 1 10.19 -17.99 -10.24
C ASP A 1 11.02 -16.75 -9.87
N GLN A 2 10.44 -15.81 -9.12
CA GLN A 2 11.03 -14.48 -8.83
C GLN A 2 11.71 -14.43 -7.44
N SER A 3 11.90 -15.58 -6.78
CA SER A 3 12.41 -15.63 -5.39
C SER A 3 13.93 -15.62 -5.25
N ALA A 4 14.69 -15.70 -6.34
CA ALA A 4 16.12 -15.98 -6.27
C ALA A 4 17.03 -14.78 -5.93
N ASP A 5 16.52 -13.54 -5.89
CA ASP A 5 17.37 -12.34 -5.69
C ASP A 5 16.76 -11.25 -4.79
N LEU A 6 15.77 -11.61 -3.96
CA LEU A 6 15.18 -10.67 -3.02
C LEU A 6 16.03 -10.57 -1.73
N PRO A 7 16.31 -9.36 -1.22
CA PRO A 7 16.98 -9.19 0.06
C PRO A 7 16.30 -10.01 1.16
N GLU A 8 17.06 -10.63 2.05
CA GLU A 8 16.56 -11.56 3.07
C GLU A 8 15.37 -10.99 3.86
N ARG A 9 15.45 -9.73 4.26
CA ARG A 9 14.37 -9.03 4.99
C ARG A 9 13.07 -8.91 4.19
N VAL A 10 13.16 -8.73 2.87
CA VAL A 10 11.97 -8.74 1.99
C VAL A 10 11.39 -10.15 1.92
N SER A 11 12.23 -11.16 1.81
CA SER A 11 11.82 -12.57 1.81
C SER A 11 11.15 -13.00 3.13
N GLU A 12 11.66 -12.53 4.27
CA GLU A 12 11.00 -12.68 5.59
C GLU A 12 9.63 -12.01 5.62
N ASN A 13 9.53 -10.77 5.16
CA ASN A 13 8.27 -10.03 5.14
C ASN A 13 7.23 -10.76 4.28
N ILE A 14 7.60 -11.23 3.10
CA ILE A 14 6.72 -12.04 2.23
C ILE A 14 6.28 -13.32 2.94
N ARG A 15 7.19 -14.03 3.64
CA ARG A 15 6.85 -15.22 4.42
C ARG A 15 5.84 -14.91 5.52
N SER A 16 6.03 -13.81 6.26
CA SER A 16 5.10 -13.38 7.30
C SER A 16 3.72 -13.02 6.73
N PHE A 17 3.67 -12.37 5.58
CA PHE A 17 2.42 -12.05 4.89
C PHE A 17 1.67 -13.31 4.47
N LYS A 18 2.37 -14.31 3.94
CA LYS A 18 1.79 -15.63 3.60
C LYS A 18 1.27 -16.37 4.83
N ALA A 19 2.04 -16.38 5.92
CA ALA A 19 1.63 -17.02 7.16
C ALA A 19 0.39 -16.36 7.78
N ALA A 20 0.26 -15.04 7.66
CA ALA A 20 -0.89 -14.28 8.14
C ALA A 20 -2.16 -14.44 7.28
N HIS A 21 -2.05 -14.95 6.05
CA HIS A 21 -3.15 -15.11 5.10
C HIS A 21 -3.14 -16.53 4.48
N PRO A 22 -3.32 -17.58 5.30
CA PRO A 22 -3.18 -18.95 4.84
C PRO A 22 -4.26 -19.32 3.80
N GLY A 23 -3.85 -20.02 2.74
CA GLY A 23 -4.75 -20.48 1.68
C GLY A 23 -5.09 -19.44 0.61
N GLU A 24 -4.60 -18.20 0.73
CA GLU A 24 -4.75 -17.18 -0.30
C GLU A 24 -3.66 -17.30 -1.38
N GLN A 25 -3.99 -16.92 -2.62
CA GLN A 25 -2.99 -16.85 -3.69
C GLN A 25 -2.13 -15.60 -3.49
N HIS A 26 -0.80 -15.79 -3.54
CA HIS A 26 0.15 -14.69 -3.44
C HIS A 26 0.81 -14.43 -4.79
N VAL A 27 0.83 -13.16 -5.20
CA VAL A 27 1.44 -12.71 -6.46
C VAL A 27 2.34 -11.51 -6.16
N LEU A 28 3.56 -11.56 -6.67
CA LEU A 28 4.46 -10.42 -6.73
C LEU A 28 4.42 -9.89 -8.17
N PHE A 29 4.29 -8.57 -8.33
CA PHE A 29 4.21 -7.95 -9.65
C PHE A 29 5.46 -7.11 -9.92
N GLY A 30 6.09 -7.34 -11.06
CA GLY A 30 7.06 -6.43 -11.68
C GLY A 30 6.36 -5.33 -12.49
N GLU A 31 7.09 -4.28 -12.84
CA GLU A 31 6.51 -3.14 -13.57
C GLU A 31 5.94 -3.51 -14.94
N ALA A 32 6.61 -4.40 -15.69
CA ALA A 32 6.11 -4.86 -16.99
C ALA A 32 4.78 -5.60 -16.84
N GLU A 33 4.68 -6.51 -15.86
CA GLU A 33 3.45 -7.25 -15.53
C GLU A 33 2.33 -6.29 -15.10
N LEU A 34 2.64 -5.21 -14.37
CA LEU A 34 1.67 -4.17 -14.02
C LEU A 34 1.20 -3.38 -15.23
N SER A 35 2.10 -2.99 -16.13
CA SER A 35 1.73 -2.28 -17.36
C SER A 35 0.83 -3.15 -18.25
N GLU A 36 1.13 -4.43 -18.40
CA GLU A 36 0.31 -5.39 -19.16
C GLU A 36 -1.04 -5.62 -18.49
N PHE A 37 -1.04 -5.78 -17.16
CA PHE A 37 -2.27 -5.93 -16.39
C PHE A 37 -3.20 -4.73 -16.56
N ILE A 38 -2.67 -3.51 -16.44
CA ILE A 38 -3.45 -2.28 -16.63
C ILE A 38 -3.97 -2.18 -18.06
N ALA A 39 -3.13 -2.46 -19.06
CA ALA A 39 -3.54 -2.42 -20.47
C ALA A 39 -4.67 -3.41 -20.80
N ALA A 40 -4.74 -4.55 -20.10
CA ALA A 40 -5.74 -5.58 -20.34
C ALA A 40 -7.09 -5.32 -19.65
N HIS A 41 -7.13 -4.52 -18.58
CA HIS A 41 -8.34 -4.35 -17.74
C HIS A 41 -8.90 -2.93 -17.69
N PHE A 42 -8.11 -1.92 -18.07
CA PHE A 42 -8.48 -0.50 -17.95
C PHE A 42 -8.33 0.24 -19.28
N ASP A 43 -9.03 1.37 -19.38
CA ASP A 43 -8.97 2.23 -20.56
C ASP A 43 -7.57 2.81 -20.79
N ALA A 44 -7.33 3.24 -22.04
CA ALA A 44 -6.05 3.80 -22.47
C ALA A 44 -5.59 5.01 -21.64
N GLU A 45 -6.53 5.76 -21.03
CA GLU A 45 -6.20 6.88 -20.13
C GLU A 45 -5.46 6.40 -18.87
N VAL A 46 -5.89 5.28 -18.26
CA VAL A 46 -5.25 4.74 -17.05
C VAL A 46 -3.84 4.21 -17.36
N LEU A 47 -3.69 3.52 -18.49
CA LEU A 47 -2.39 3.05 -18.97
C LEU A 47 -1.46 4.23 -19.30
N SER A 48 -1.99 5.28 -19.93
CA SER A 48 -1.26 6.50 -20.21
C SER A 48 -0.80 7.18 -18.92
N ALA A 49 -1.69 7.30 -17.93
CA ALA A 49 -1.34 7.85 -16.62
C ALA A 49 -0.22 7.06 -15.95
N PHE A 50 -0.31 5.72 -15.92
CA PHE A 50 0.72 4.85 -15.37
C PHE A 50 2.09 5.05 -16.04
N ARG A 51 2.12 5.22 -17.36
CA ARG A 51 3.36 5.46 -18.12
C ARG A 51 3.93 6.86 -17.92
N THR A 52 3.08 7.86 -17.72
CA THR A 52 3.48 9.27 -17.50
C THR A 52 4.08 9.50 -16.10
N LEU A 53 3.59 8.81 -15.07
CA LEU A 53 4.10 8.94 -13.71
C LEU A 53 5.58 8.54 -13.64
N ARG A 54 6.47 9.49 -13.34
CA ARG A 54 7.92 9.22 -13.27
C ARG A 54 8.37 8.50 -11.99
N PRO A 55 7.93 8.91 -10.78
CA PRO A 55 8.36 8.24 -9.57
C PRO A 55 7.78 6.83 -9.47
N TYR A 56 8.61 5.83 -9.16
CA TYR A 56 8.16 4.45 -8.94
C TYR A 56 7.08 4.34 -7.86
N THR A 57 7.15 5.19 -6.83
CA THR A 57 6.12 5.25 -5.78
C THR A 57 4.76 5.66 -6.33
N TYR A 58 4.72 6.61 -7.26
CA TYR A 58 3.45 7.06 -7.86
C TYR A 58 2.86 5.98 -8.77
N LYS A 59 3.72 5.30 -9.55
CA LYS A 59 3.30 4.12 -10.33
C LYS A 59 2.74 3.02 -9.43
N ALA A 60 3.42 2.71 -8.33
CA ALA A 60 2.99 1.71 -7.38
C ALA A 60 1.65 2.06 -6.71
N ASP A 61 1.38 3.34 -6.46
CA ASP A 61 0.09 3.80 -5.96
C ASP A 61 -1.04 3.57 -6.96
N LEU A 62 -0.87 3.98 -8.22
CA LEU A 62 -1.88 3.72 -9.25
C LEU A 62 -2.10 2.22 -9.48
N ALA A 63 -1.03 1.45 -9.62
CA ALA A 63 -1.10 0.00 -9.80
C ALA A 63 -1.81 -0.69 -8.64
N LYS A 64 -1.57 -0.26 -7.39
CA LYS A 64 -2.26 -0.76 -6.20
C LYS A 64 -3.77 -0.58 -6.31
N TYR A 65 -4.24 0.60 -6.70
CA TYR A 65 -5.67 0.84 -6.90
C TYR A 65 -6.23 -0.05 -8.01
N CYS A 66 -5.53 -0.17 -9.14
CA CYS A 66 -5.95 -1.01 -10.26
C CYS A 66 -6.06 -2.50 -9.87
N LEU A 67 -5.05 -3.03 -9.17
CA LEU A 67 -5.05 -4.41 -8.69
C LEU A 67 -6.19 -4.68 -7.71
N LEU A 68 -6.37 -3.81 -6.71
CA LEU A 68 -7.44 -3.95 -5.73
C LEU A 68 -8.83 -3.77 -6.35
N TYR A 69 -8.97 -2.89 -7.35
CA TYR A 69 -10.23 -2.73 -8.07
C TYR A 69 -10.60 -4.00 -8.85
N GLU A 70 -9.69 -4.57 -9.62
CA GLU A 70 -10.02 -5.72 -10.47
C GLU A 70 -10.01 -7.05 -9.73
N ARG A 71 -9.18 -7.21 -8.70
CA ARG A 71 -8.99 -8.51 -8.01
C ARG A 71 -9.54 -8.53 -6.59
N GLY A 72 -9.71 -7.36 -5.96
CA GLY A 72 -9.92 -7.28 -4.51
C GLY A 72 -8.73 -7.90 -3.75
N GLY A 73 -9.01 -8.41 -2.55
CA GLY A 73 -8.01 -9.10 -1.73
C GLY A 73 -7.21 -8.14 -0.87
N VAL A 74 -5.96 -8.52 -0.55
CA VAL A 74 -5.05 -7.75 0.28
C VAL A 74 -3.83 -7.31 -0.52
N TYR A 75 -3.55 -6.01 -0.51
CA TYR A 75 -2.29 -5.46 -0.96
C TYR A 75 -1.41 -5.14 0.25
N ALA A 76 -0.10 -5.39 0.12
CA ALA A 76 0.90 -5.00 1.11
C ALA A 76 2.21 -4.56 0.46
N ASP A 77 2.80 -3.45 0.92
CA ASP A 77 4.17 -3.09 0.58
C ASP A 77 5.13 -4.16 1.13
N LEU A 78 6.19 -4.45 0.37
CA LEU A 78 7.24 -5.40 0.74
C LEU A 78 8.00 -5.05 2.04
N SER A 79 7.78 -3.86 2.60
CA SER A 79 8.42 -3.40 3.84
C SER A 79 7.68 -3.82 5.12
N TYR A 80 6.50 -4.45 5.01
CA TYR A 80 5.72 -4.88 6.17
C TYR A 80 6.00 -6.32 6.57
N GLU A 81 6.34 -6.52 7.82
CA GLU A 81 6.18 -7.79 8.51
C GLU A 81 4.76 -7.88 9.07
N PHE A 82 4.10 -9.02 8.89
CA PHE A 82 2.76 -9.28 9.38
C PHE A 82 2.80 -10.13 10.65
N LEU A 83 2.06 -9.69 11.67
CA LEU A 83 1.85 -10.43 12.91
C LEU A 83 0.52 -11.19 12.92
N ARG A 84 -0.43 -10.74 12.08
CA ARG A 84 -1.75 -11.36 11.90
C ARG A 84 -2.37 -10.89 10.58
N GLY A 85 -3.45 -11.54 10.17
CA GLY A 85 -4.22 -11.16 8.99
C GLY A 85 -4.80 -9.75 9.11
N VAL A 86 -4.94 -9.07 7.97
CA VAL A 86 -5.65 -7.79 7.90
C VAL A 86 -7.12 -8.04 8.26
N PRO A 87 -7.74 -7.21 9.14
CA PRO A 87 -9.15 -7.38 9.48
C PRO A 87 -10.00 -7.22 8.23
N ARG A 88 -10.98 -8.10 8.01
CA ARG A 88 -11.78 -8.16 6.78
C ARG A 88 -13.21 -8.54 7.09
N GLU A 89 -14.13 -7.95 6.35
CA GLU A 89 -15.55 -8.31 6.33
C GLU A 89 -16.09 -8.14 4.91
N LYS A 90 -17.10 -8.93 4.55
CA LYS A 90 -17.66 -8.94 3.21
C LYS A 90 -18.17 -7.55 2.83
N GLY A 91 -17.67 -7.04 1.69
CA GLY A 91 -18.10 -5.76 1.14
C GLY A 91 -17.45 -4.52 1.76
N ARG A 92 -16.65 -4.67 2.82
CA ARG A 92 -16.03 -3.53 3.51
C ARG A 92 -14.57 -3.32 3.11
N LEU A 93 -14.17 -2.06 2.99
CA LEU A 93 -12.80 -1.64 2.74
C LEU A 93 -12.05 -1.53 4.06
N SER A 94 -10.90 -2.20 4.16
CA SER A 94 -10.06 -2.20 5.36
C SER A 94 -8.81 -1.36 5.14
N VAL A 95 -8.68 -0.30 5.93
CA VAL A 95 -7.68 0.76 5.76
C VAL A 95 -7.12 1.21 7.10
N PHE A 96 -5.95 1.86 7.06
CA PHE A 96 -5.30 2.40 8.25
C PHE A 96 -5.11 3.91 8.08
N ARG A 97 -5.60 4.70 9.03
CA ARG A 97 -5.33 6.15 9.05
C ARG A 97 -3.82 6.39 9.12
N ASP A 98 -3.31 7.33 8.33
CA ASP A 98 -1.87 7.60 8.30
C ASP A 98 -1.44 8.40 9.54
N LEU A 99 -0.17 8.22 9.92
CA LEU A 99 0.47 8.93 11.02
C LEU A 99 0.93 10.33 10.58
N LEU A 100 1.35 10.46 9.32
CA LEU A 100 1.81 11.72 8.75
C LEU A 100 0.70 12.32 7.90
N SER A 101 -0.18 13.08 8.55
CA SER A 101 -1.34 13.69 7.89
C SER A 101 -1.04 15.12 7.45
N SER A 102 -1.01 15.35 6.14
CA SER A 102 -1.17 16.67 5.53
C SER A 102 -2.65 17.10 5.47
N THR A 103 -3.58 16.14 5.60
CA THR A 103 -5.03 16.38 5.66
C THR A 103 -5.73 15.42 6.63
N PRO A 104 -6.94 15.76 7.14
CA PRO A 104 -7.66 14.91 8.10
C PRO A 104 -8.04 13.51 7.59
N TRP A 105 -8.01 13.29 6.27
CA TRP A 105 -8.41 12.03 5.64
C TRP A 105 -7.22 11.17 5.19
N ASP A 106 -5.97 11.62 5.39
CA ASP A 106 -4.79 10.88 4.94
C ASP A 106 -4.83 9.43 5.44
N THR A 107 -4.78 8.49 4.48
CA THR A 107 -4.93 7.05 4.72
C THR A 107 -3.70 6.34 4.20
N SER A 108 -3.07 5.50 5.01
CA SER A 108 -1.90 4.71 4.60
C SER A 108 -2.27 3.76 3.46
N LEU A 109 -1.42 3.74 2.43
CA LEU A 109 -1.53 2.77 1.32
C LEU A 109 -0.71 1.51 1.54
N GLY A 110 0.10 1.47 2.61
CA GLY A 110 1.08 0.42 2.79
C GLY A 110 0.47 -0.97 2.95
N VAL A 111 -0.74 -1.04 3.51
CA VAL A 111 -1.55 -2.25 3.59
C VAL A 111 -3.01 -1.86 3.41
N VAL A 112 -3.70 -2.50 2.48
CA VAL A 112 -5.12 -2.25 2.18
C VAL A 112 -5.78 -3.58 1.84
N ALA A 113 -6.97 -3.84 2.39
CA ALA A 113 -7.80 -4.95 1.95
C ALA A 113 -9.13 -4.43 1.38
N ALA A 114 -9.48 -4.83 0.16
CA ALA A 114 -10.67 -4.32 -0.51
C ALA A 114 -11.49 -5.47 -1.13
N PRO A 115 -12.83 -5.35 -1.19
CA PRO A 115 -13.61 -6.18 -2.08
C PRO A 115 -13.32 -5.79 -3.54
N MET A 116 -13.50 -6.74 -4.44
CA MET A 116 -13.41 -6.49 -5.88
C MET A 116 -14.40 -5.39 -6.29
N ARG A 117 -13.98 -4.52 -7.21
CA ARG A 117 -14.72 -3.38 -7.76
C ARG A 117 -15.18 -2.35 -6.74
N HIS A 118 -14.43 -2.19 -5.64
CA HIS A 118 -14.79 -1.20 -4.61
C HIS A 118 -14.75 0.24 -5.15
N ARG A 119 -15.81 1.01 -4.86
CA ARG A 119 -16.01 2.40 -5.33
C ARG A 119 -14.87 3.35 -5.00
N ALA A 120 -14.23 3.18 -3.84
CA ALA A 120 -13.07 3.99 -3.45
C ALA A 120 -11.85 3.75 -4.37
N MET A 121 -11.64 2.53 -4.86
CA MET A 121 -10.52 2.26 -5.80
C MET A 121 -10.80 2.90 -7.16
N ALA A 122 -12.04 2.77 -7.66
CA ALA A 122 -12.45 3.43 -8.90
C ALA A 122 -12.24 4.94 -8.82
N LYS A 123 -12.66 5.57 -7.71
CA LYS A 123 -12.48 7.00 -7.50
C LYS A 123 -10.99 7.38 -7.37
N ALA A 124 -10.17 6.56 -6.72
CA ALA A 124 -8.74 6.82 -6.64
C ALA A 124 -8.09 6.80 -8.03
N ILE A 125 -8.42 5.80 -8.87
CA ILE A 125 -7.91 5.71 -10.26
C ILE A 125 -8.33 6.94 -11.07
N GLU A 126 -9.60 7.33 -11.01
CA GLU A 126 -10.13 8.54 -11.67
C GLU A 126 -9.37 9.80 -11.24
N LEU A 127 -9.17 9.98 -9.93
CA LEU A 127 -8.47 11.14 -9.38
C LEU A 127 -7.00 11.16 -9.79
N VAL A 128 -6.32 10.01 -9.87
CA VAL A 128 -4.94 9.92 -10.37
C VAL A 128 -4.88 10.37 -11.83
N CYS A 129 -5.77 9.86 -12.69
CA CYS A 129 -5.81 10.24 -14.09
C CYS A 129 -6.07 11.75 -14.25
N ALA A 130 -7.00 12.29 -13.48
CA ALA A 130 -7.29 13.73 -13.45
C ALA A 130 -6.07 14.56 -13.00
N ASN A 131 -5.33 14.09 -11.99
CA ASN A 131 -4.12 14.76 -11.52
C ASN A 131 -3.01 14.73 -12.57
N VAL A 132 -2.79 13.58 -13.23
CA VAL A 132 -1.80 13.46 -14.31
C VAL A 132 -2.14 14.41 -15.47
N LYS A 133 -3.42 14.43 -15.90
CA LYS A 133 -3.88 15.30 -16.99
C LYS A 133 -3.70 16.79 -16.71
N ARG A 134 -3.76 17.18 -15.43
CA ARG A 134 -3.61 18.58 -14.99
C ARG A 134 -2.20 18.90 -14.50
N GLU A 135 -1.27 17.94 -14.57
CA GLU A 135 0.07 18.05 -14.02
C GLU A 135 0.08 18.52 -12.54
N TYR A 136 -0.87 18.00 -11.76
CA TYR A 136 -1.06 18.42 -10.38
C TYR A 136 -0.07 17.73 -9.43
N TYR A 137 0.74 18.53 -8.73
CA TYR A 137 1.67 18.06 -7.70
C TYR A 137 1.18 18.30 -6.27
N GLY A 138 0.33 19.30 -6.07
CA GLY A 138 -0.20 19.68 -4.76
C GLY A 138 0.85 20.22 -3.78
N PRO A 139 0.44 20.46 -2.51
CA PRO A 139 1.34 20.98 -1.48
C PRO A 139 2.43 20.01 -1.02
N THR A 140 2.20 18.70 -1.18
CA THR A 140 3.16 17.66 -0.79
C THR A 140 3.29 16.61 -1.89
N ALA A 141 4.42 15.90 -1.91
CA ALA A 141 4.64 14.78 -2.83
C ALA A 141 3.65 13.61 -2.64
N LEU A 142 2.80 13.63 -1.60
CA LEU A 142 1.79 12.59 -1.35
C LEU A 142 0.46 12.89 -2.06
N CYS A 143 0.27 14.13 -2.52
CA CYS A 143 -0.98 14.59 -3.13
C CYS A 143 -1.32 13.98 -4.50
N PRO A 144 -0.36 13.67 -5.40
CA PRO A 144 -0.70 13.24 -6.76
C PRO A 144 -1.35 11.87 -6.83
N THR A 145 -0.88 10.91 -6.02
CA THR A 145 -1.31 9.51 -6.07
C THR A 145 -1.41 8.83 -4.71
N GLY A 146 -0.82 9.40 -3.66
CA GLY A 146 -0.55 8.72 -2.40
C GLY A 146 -1.64 8.90 -1.33
N PRO A 147 -1.27 8.85 -0.03
CA PRO A 147 -2.19 8.83 1.10
C PRO A 147 -3.29 9.90 1.10
N THR A 148 -2.95 11.11 0.66
CA THR A 148 -3.90 12.22 0.61
C THR A 148 -4.97 12.04 -0.46
N LEU A 149 -4.57 11.56 -1.64
CA LEU A 149 -5.52 11.25 -2.71
C LEU A 149 -6.40 10.08 -2.31
N PHE A 150 -5.81 9.03 -1.76
CA PHE A 150 -6.54 7.83 -1.37
C PHE A 150 -7.58 8.13 -0.29
N GLY A 151 -7.16 8.84 0.75
CA GLY A 151 -8.03 9.34 1.80
C GLY A 151 -9.20 10.16 1.26
N LYS A 152 -8.92 11.05 0.30
CA LYS A 152 -9.96 11.84 -0.37
C LYS A 152 -10.92 10.95 -1.15
N ALA A 153 -10.43 9.95 -1.89
CA ALA A 153 -11.28 9.01 -2.63
C ALA A 153 -12.22 8.24 -1.70
N ILE A 154 -11.73 7.80 -0.54
CA ILE A 154 -12.53 7.16 0.50
C ILE A 154 -13.58 8.15 1.03
N ALA A 155 -13.17 9.33 1.45
CA ALA A 155 -14.08 10.35 2.01
C ALA A 155 -15.18 10.80 1.03
N MET A 156 -14.91 10.77 -0.28
CA MET A 156 -15.89 11.10 -1.31
C MET A 156 -16.88 9.98 -1.61
N THR A 157 -16.57 8.74 -1.21
CA THR A 157 -17.30 7.57 -1.69
C THR A 157 -17.82 6.66 -0.61
N CYS A 158 -17.34 6.73 0.63
CA CYS A 158 -17.66 5.75 1.67
C CYS A 158 -18.33 6.39 2.88
N ASP A 159 -19.26 5.66 3.46
CA ASP A 159 -19.83 5.90 4.78
C ASP A 159 -19.09 5.04 5.82
N PRO A 160 -19.18 5.36 7.13
CA PRO A 160 -18.46 4.61 8.17
C PRO A 160 -18.71 3.09 8.17
N GLU A 161 -19.93 2.66 7.85
CA GLU A 161 -20.31 1.25 7.73
C GLU A 161 -19.56 0.50 6.62
N ASP A 162 -19.08 1.19 5.58
CA ASP A 162 -18.29 0.57 4.51
C ASP A 162 -16.86 0.24 4.95
N LEU A 163 -16.41 0.76 6.09
CA LEU A 163 -15.00 0.81 6.44
C LEU A 163 -14.66 -0.01 7.68
N ILE A 164 -13.62 -0.82 7.58
CA ILE A 164 -12.89 -1.34 8.75
C ILE A 164 -11.65 -0.45 8.93
N VAL A 165 -11.64 0.34 10.00
CA VAL A 165 -10.61 1.34 10.22
C VAL A 165 -9.61 0.88 11.28
N GLY A 166 -8.35 0.80 10.89
CA GLY A 166 -7.20 0.78 11.79
C GLY A 166 -6.45 2.12 11.76
N GLU A 167 -5.26 2.13 12.35
CA GLU A 167 -4.40 3.31 12.38
C GLU A 167 -2.91 2.94 12.33
N ALA A 168 -2.14 3.82 11.71
CA ALA A 168 -0.70 3.81 11.79
C ALA A 168 -0.25 4.51 13.09
N VAL A 169 0.61 3.83 13.85
CA VAL A 169 1.14 4.30 15.13
C VAL A 169 2.66 4.20 15.16
N ARG A 170 3.31 5.02 16.00
CA ARG A 170 4.73 4.87 16.34
C ARG A 170 4.85 4.20 17.70
N LEU A 171 5.40 3.00 17.73
CA LEU A 171 5.60 2.24 18.97
C LEU A 171 7.07 1.84 19.12
N THR A 172 7.58 1.91 20.34
CA THR A 172 8.82 1.26 20.72
C THR A 172 8.49 -0.19 21.05
N LEU A 173 9.03 -1.13 20.26
CA LEU A 173 8.79 -2.55 20.48
C LEU A 173 9.65 -3.05 21.65
N PRO A 174 9.14 -3.98 22.48
CA PRO A 174 9.94 -4.57 23.54
C PRO A 174 11.15 -5.28 22.93
N THR A 175 12.32 -5.08 23.52
CA THR A 175 13.54 -5.82 23.18
C THR A 175 13.79 -6.90 24.23
N GLY A 176 14.58 -7.92 23.88
CA GLY A 176 15.04 -8.91 24.85
C GLY A 176 15.85 -8.26 25.99
N GLU A 177 15.93 -8.91 27.15
CA GLU A 177 16.74 -8.39 28.27
C GLU A 177 18.20 -8.16 27.82
N GLY A 178 18.70 -6.93 28.00
CA GLY A 178 20.08 -6.55 27.65
C GLY A 178 20.27 -5.92 26.27
N GLU A 179 19.22 -5.80 25.46
CA GLU A 179 19.32 -5.13 24.15
C GLU A 179 19.13 -3.60 24.24
N PRO A 180 19.81 -2.81 23.40
CA PRO A 180 19.66 -1.36 23.36
C PRO A 180 18.25 -0.94 22.95
N ALA A 181 17.76 0.16 23.53
CA ALA A 181 16.44 0.71 23.23
C ALA A 181 16.25 0.91 21.71
N GLN A 182 15.24 0.24 21.13
CA GLN A 182 14.94 0.36 19.72
C GLN A 182 14.33 1.73 19.39
N LYS A 183 14.64 2.23 18.18
CA LYS A 183 13.94 3.40 17.63
C LYS A 183 12.46 3.06 17.43
N PRO A 184 11.53 4.01 17.62
CA PRO A 184 10.11 3.78 17.35
C PRO A 184 9.88 3.28 15.93
N SER A 185 9.13 2.18 15.82
CA SER A 185 8.72 1.56 14.57
C SER A 185 7.37 2.10 14.12
N HIS A 186 7.18 2.24 12.81
CA HIS A 186 5.85 2.50 12.24
C HIS A 186 5.11 1.18 12.23
N CYS A 187 4.00 1.10 12.95
CA CYS A 187 3.15 -0.09 13.04
C CYS A 187 1.74 0.22 12.55
N LEU A 188 1.05 -0.79 12.05
CA LEU A 188 -0.38 -0.75 11.74
C LEU A 188 -1.12 -1.53 12.82
N GLN A 189 -2.14 -0.94 13.40
CA GLN A 189 -2.98 -1.61 14.40
C GLN A 189 -4.47 -1.46 14.10
N HIS A 190 -5.25 -2.43 14.56
CA HIS A 190 -6.69 -2.39 14.57
C HIS A 190 -7.18 -2.94 15.92
N ALA A 191 -8.18 -2.30 16.52
CA ALA A 191 -8.69 -2.68 17.85
C ALA A 191 -7.60 -2.83 18.94
N LYS A 192 -6.55 -1.99 18.90
CA LYS A 192 -5.36 -2.02 19.78
C LYS A 192 -4.46 -3.25 19.62
N GLU A 193 -4.67 -4.05 18.58
CA GLU A 193 -3.80 -5.17 18.24
C GLU A 193 -2.95 -4.83 17.01
N LEU A 194 -1.65 -5.15 17.07
CA LEU A 194 -0.74 -4.94 15.95
C LEU A 194 -1.06 -5.92 14.81
N VAL A 195 -1.27 -5.36 13.62
CA VAL A 195 -1.47 -6.08 12.36
C VAL A 195 -0.13 -6.30 11.67
N ALA A 196 0.62 -5.23 11.47
CA ALA A 196 1.88 -5.26 10.74
C ALA A 196 2.88 -4.22 11.25
N ILE A 197 4.17 -4.49 11.08
CA ILE A 197 5.28 -3.61 11.45
C ILE A 197 6.02 -3.23 10.18
N LYS A 198 6.17 -1.93 9.92
CA LYS A 198 6.99 -1.44 8.82
C LYS A 198 8.46 -1.55 9.20
N ARG A 199 9.15 -2.52 8.63
CA ARG A 199 10.60 -2.69 8.77
C ARG A 199 11.28 -1.78 7.75
N LYS A 200 12.09 -0.83 8.25
CA LYS A 200 12.96 -0.05 7.36
C LYS A 200 13.90 -1.01 6.61
N ARG A 201 14.17 -0.72 5.33
CA ARG A 201 15.27 -1.39 4.63
C ARG A 201 16.52 -1.25 5.48
N GLY A 202 17.26 -2.35 5.69
CA GLY A 202 18.62 -2.25 6.20
C GLY A 202 19.35 -1.25 5.32
N GLY A 203 20.04 -0.28 5.92
CA GLY A 203 20.69 0.80 5.19
C GLY A 203 21.88 0.28 4.38
N GLY A 204 21.62 -0.24 3.19
CA GLY A 204 22.59 -0.32 2.11
C GLY A 204 22.48 0.94 1.24
N PRO A 205 23.59 1.48 0.72
CA PRO A 205 23.56 2.63 -0.17
C PRO A 205 22.77 2.31 -1.46
N VAL A 206 22.10 3.34 -1.99
CA VAL A 206 21.28 3.30 -3.22
C VAL A 206 22.04 2.76 -4.45
N SER A 207 23.37 2.72 -4.41
CA SER A 207 24.26 2.15 -5.41
C SER A 207 24.15 0.64 -5.63
N GLU A 208 23.54 -0.11 -4.70
CA GLU A 208 23.35 -1.56 -4.84
C GLU A 208 22.09 -1.95 -5.64
N LEU A 209 21.29 -0.98 -6.09
CA LEU A 209 20.04 -1.27 -6.80
C LEU A 209 20.23 -1.60 -8.29
N GLY A 210 21.44 -1.53 -8.85
CA GLY A 210 21.67 -1.89 -10.26
C GLY A 210 20.80 -1.11 -11.26
N ILE A 211 20.20 0.01 -10.85
CA ILE A 211 19.43 0.90 -11.72
C ILE A 211 20.39 2.00 -12.20
N GLY A 212 21.13 1.65 -13.24
CA GLY A 212 21.71 2.61 -14.20
C GLY A 212 20.76 2.84 -15.36
#